data_AF-A0A847XUP1-F1
#
_entry.id   AF-A0A847XUP1-F1
#
_cell.length_a   1.000
_cell.length_b   1.000
_cell.length_c   1.000
_cell.angle_alpha   90.00
_cell.angle_beta   90.00
_cell.angle_gamma   90.00
#
_symmetry.space_group_name_H-M   'P 1'
#
loop_
_entity.id
_entity.type
_entity.pdbx_description
1 polymer ?
#
loop_
_entity_poly.entity_id
_entity_poly.type
_entity_poly.pdbx_seq_one_letter_code
_entity_poly.pdbx_strand_id
1 'polypeptide(L)'
;MKYKIFKSDVLLIILLGLIPAVVCQFFIKDPGTRSIHVSNFRYGKDPSVIKCNRGDTLKLTFSTKDTGHSFFLEEFDIDAKISPARDFVEVFSTKDPTQEPYLTQELTFIARHDGLKNYLVSKSNYKCHVWCGPMHAFESGKLIILPNTLLMFSLGCIAGIFLLWIRGLLTGKTTANNIKEEYRDLTGKNGILKKILSSRWLQIIVSILAMMMIYIVILTSLFGTKMSGRNLGVLLMWAVWLFLLVAVLTPLFGRIWCTICPLPFFGDLLQRRSFFNPLTGKTNGLNNRFFGLSLKWPAVLRNNWTKLIFFMILATFSTTMVANPKVSGLIVIFLIIVPTIMAVIWELRAFCRYICPISVFIGPFARMSP
;
A
#
# COMPACT_ATOMS: atom_id res chain seq x y z
N MET A 1 10.32 -13.09 -34.41
CA MET A 1 9.83 -11.74 -34.76
C MET A 1 9.29 -10.95 -33.55
N LYS A 2 8.40 -11.52 -32.70
CA LYS A 2 7.86 -10.86 -31.48
C LYS A 2 8.91 -10.29 -30.52
N TYR A 3 10.01 -11.03 -30.28
CA TYR A 3 11.09 -10.59 -29.38
C TYR A 3 11.85 -9.34 -29.86
N LYS A 4 11.90 -9.09 -31.18
CA LYS A 4 12.63 -7.96 -31.77
C LYS A 4 11.80 -6.66 -31.69
N ILE A 5 10.48 -6.78 -31.85
CA ILE A 5 9.51 -5.67 -31.72
C ILE A 5 9.39 -5.22 -30.26
N PHE A 6 9.33 -6.16 -29.31
CA PHE A 6 9.28 -5.82 -27.89
C PHE A 6 10.55 -5.07 -27.43
N LYS A 7 11.73 -5.46 -27.93
CA LYS A 7 12.98 -4.74 -27.65
C LYS A 7 13.01 -3.32 -28.24
N SER A 8 12.49 -3.10 -29.44
CA SER A 8 12.46 -1.76 -30.05
C SER A 8 11.50 -0.80 -29.35
N ASP A 9 10.33 -1.30 -28.93
CA ASP A 9 9.32 -0.48 -28.27
C ASP A 9 9.80 -0.05 -26.86
N VAL A 10 10.44 -0.96 -26.11
CA VAL A 10 11.06 -0.63 -24.81
C VAL A 10 12.21 0.37 -24.98
N LEU A 11 13.05 0.21 -26.00
CA LEU A 11 14.15 1.13 -26.27
C LEU A 11 13.63 2.55 -26.57
N LEU A 12 12.55 2.67 -27.35
CA LEU A 12 11.93 3.95 -27.68
C LEU A 12 11.38 4.66 -26.45
N ILE A 13 10.74 3.94 -25.52
CA ILE A 13 10.25 4.51 -24.24
C ILE A 13 11.43 5.05 -23.43
N ILE A 14 12.50 4.26 -23.28
CA ILE A 14 13.68 4.67 -22.51
C ILE A 14 14.33 5.91 -23.14
N LEU A 15 14.48 5.95 -24.46
CA LEU A 15 15.13 7.05 -25.17
C LEU A 15 14.32 8.35 -25.07
N LEU A 16 12.99 8.27 -25.17
CA LEU A 16 12.10 9.40 -24.94
C LEU A 16 12.09 9.88 -23.49
N GLY A 17 12.40 9.02 -22.51
CA GLY A 17 12.66 9.43 -21.13
C GLY A 17 14.03 10.09 -20.94
N LEU A 18 15.08 9.51 -21.54
CA LEU A 18 16.46 9.89 -21.29
C LEU A 18 16.82 11.25 -21.90
N ILE A 19 16.30 11.57 -23.08
CA ILE A 19 16.57 12.86 -23.75
C ILE A 19 16.11 14.05 -22.88
N PRO A 20 14.84 14.18 -22.45
CA PRO A 20 14.41 15.27 -21.57
C PRO A 20 15.16 15.32 -20.23
N ALA A 21 15.52 14.16 -19.67
CA ALA A 21 16.24 14.07 -18.41
C ALA A 21 17.68 14.61 -18.50
N VAL A 22 18.34 14.43 -19.65
CA VAL A 22 19.68 15.01 -19.91
C VAL A 22 19.55 16.48 -20.27
N VAL A 23 18.59 16.85 -21.12
CA VAL A 23 18.41 18.25 -21.55
C VAL A 23 18.11 19.16 -20.36
N CYS A 24 17.31 18.73 -19.38
CA CYS A 24 17.00 19.56 -18.23
C CYS A 24 18.20 19.88 -17.33
N GLN A 25 19.28 19.09 -17.40
CA GLN A 25 20.52 19.35 -16.66
C GLN A 25 21.28 20.58 -17.16
N PHE A 26 21.03 21.02 -18.39
CA PHE A 26 21.67 22.20 -18.95
C PHE A 26 20.96 23.52 -18.61
N PHE A 27 19.74 23.47 -18.05
CA PHE A 27 18.93 24.65 -17.69
C PHE A 27 19.05 25.05 -16.22
N ILE A 28 20.15 24.71 -15.57
CA ILE A 28 20.36 24.95 -14.15
C ILE A 28 20.81 26.38 -13.93
N LYS A 29 20.17 27.06 -12.96
CA LYS A 29 20.61 28.37 -12.49
C LYS A 29 21.81 28.22 -11.56
N ASP A 30 22.68 29.23 -11.56
CA ASP A 30 23.82 29.29 -10.66
C ASP A 30 23.40 29.20 -9.19
N PRO A 31 24.22 28.55 -8.34
CA PRO A 31 23.92 28.37 -6.92
C PRO A 31 23.90 29.71 -6.19
N GLY A 32 22.89 29.90 -5.35
CA GLY A 32 22.72 31.08 -4.51
C GLY A 32 22.39 30.74 -3.06
N THR A 33 22.36 31.77 -2.21
CA THR A 33 21.97 31.64 -0.80
C THR A 33 20.49 31.90 -0.64
N ARG A 34 19.78 31.06 0.11
CA ARG A 34 18.35 31.23 0.42
C ARG A 34 18.09 31.06 1.91
N SER A 35 17.40 32.02 2.50
CA SER A 35 16.90 31.95 3.87
C SER A 35 15.43 31.54 3.87
N ILE A 36 15.10 30.51 4.65
CA ILE A 36 13.75 29.92 4.70
C ILE A 36 13.38 29.70 6.15
N HIS A 37 12.24 30.28 6.55
CA HIS A 37 11.66 30.02 7.85
C HIS A 37 10.71 28.83 7.76
N VAL A 38 10.88 27.82 8.62
CA VAL A 38 10.05 26.61 8.69
C VAL A 38 9.23 26.64 9.98
N SER A 39 7.94 26.91 9.86
CA SER A 39 6.98 26.82 10.95
C SER A 39 6.38 25.42 11.04
N ASN A 40 6.50 24.79 12.20
CA ASN A 40 5.94 23.48 12.48
C ASN A 40 4.69 23.61 13.34
N PHE A 41 3.71 22.75 13.08
CA PHE A 41 2.46 22.69 13.83
C PHE A 41 1.86 21.30 13.64
N ARG A 42 0.91 20.90 14.49
CA ARG A 42 0.21 19.64 14.31
C ARG A 42 -0.35 19.49 12.91
N TYR A 43 -0.11 18.33 12.32
CA TYR A 43 -0.59 17.92 10.99
C TYR A 43 0.11 18.59 9.80
N GLY A 44 1.13 19.43 9.99
CA GLY A 44 1.77 20.08 8.85
C GLY A 44 3.06 20.83 9.14
N LYS A 45 3.63 21.36 8.05
CA LYS A 45 4.80 22.23 8.05
C LYS A 45 4.59 23.32 7.01
N ASP A 46 5.01 24.54 7.33
CA ASP A 46 4.98 25.67 6.40
C ASP A 46 6.40 26.26 6.26
N PRO A 47 7.00 26.25 5.06
CA PRO A 47 6.46 25.69 3.83
C PRO A 47 6.40 24.16 3.85
N SER A 48 5.40 23.59 3.17
CA SER A 48 5.31 22.14 2.94
C SER A 48 6.24 21.65 1.82
N VAL A 49 6.69 22.58 0.97
CA VAL A 49 7.62 22.32 -0.13
C VAL A 49 8.68 23.42 -0.17
N ILE A 50 9.94 23.03 0.02
CA ILE A 50 11.11 23.87 -0.17
C ILE A 50 11.67 23.58 -1.56
N LYS A 51 11.80 24.61 -2.42
CA LYS A 51 12.43 24.49 -3.74
C LYS A 51 13.74 25.25 -3.75
N CYS A 52 14.80 24.59 -4.19
CA CYS A 52 16.12 25.19 -4.37
C CYS A 52 16.78 24.65 -5.64
N ASN A 53 17.84 25.30 -6.09
CA ASN A 53 18.71 24.78 -7.12
C ASN A 53 19.79 23.90 -6.48
N ARG A 54 20.31 22.97 -7.27
CA ARG A 54 21.45 22.17 -6.89
C ARG A 54 22.66 23.05 -6.56
N GLY A 55 23.20 22.86 -5.35
CA GLY A 55 24.32 23.64 -4.84
C GLY A 55 23.94 24.94 -4.13
N ASP A 56 22.64 25.28 -4.02
CA ASP A 56 22.21 26.42 -3.20
C ASP A 56 22.58 26.21 -1.73
N THR A 57 22.98 27.29 -1.06
CA THR A 57 23.17 27.31 0.40
C THR A 57 21.84 27.66 1.07
N LEU A 58 21.29 26.72 1.83
CA LEU A 58 20.03 26.89 2.53
C LEU A 58 20.29 27.23 4.00
N LYS A 59 19.71 28.36 4.42
CA LYS A 59 19.69 28.86 5.80
C LYS A 59 18.29 28.69 6.37
N LEU A 60 18.11 27.72 7.26
CA LEU A 60 16.83 27.37 7.83
C LEU A 60 16.72 27.92 9.25
N THR A 61 15.62 28.63 9.52
CA THR A 61 15.18 28.97 10.88
C THR A 61 13.88 28.23 11.19
N PHE A 62 13.63 27.96 12.46
CA PHE A 62 12.52 27.10 12.86
C PHE A 62 11.62 27.79 13.90
N SER A 63 10.32 27.52 13.81
CA SER A 63 9.35 27.83 14.87
C SER A 63 8.39 26.66 15.07
N THR A 64 7.72 26.64 16.22
CA THR A 64 6.61 25.71 16.50
C THR A 64 5.41 26.47 17.08
N LYS A 65 4.19 26.10 16.68
CA LYS A 65 2.95 26.74 17.12
C LYS A 65 2.25 26.03 18.28
N ASP A 66 2.65 24.80 18.63
CA ASP A 66 1.96 23.99 19.63
C ASP A 66 2.87 23.12 20.49
N THR A 67 3.58 22.15 19.92
CA THR A 67 4.35 21.13 20.66
C THR A 67 5.80 21.04 20.17
N GLY A 68 6.57 20.09 20.72
CA GLY A 68 7.88 19.77 20.18
C GLY A 68 7.77 19.08 18.81
N HIS A 69 8.45 19.63 17.81
CA HIS A 69 8.55 19.03 16.48
C HIS A 69 10.01 18.74 16.15
N SER A 70 10.24 18.20 14.95
CA SER A 70 11.59 18.05 14.42
C SER A 70 11.61 18.22 12.92
N PHE A 71 12.77 18.62 12.41
CA PHE A 71 13.11 18.62 11.01
C PHE A 71 14.17 17.54 10.77
N PHE A 72 13.69 16.36 10.36
CA PHE A 72 14.52 15.21 10.07
C PHE A 72 14.76 15.09 8.57
N LEU A 73 16.00 15.25 8.13
CA LEU A 73 16.46 15.17 6.75
C LEU A 73 17.74 14.30 6.69
N GLU A 74 17.51 12.98 6.65
CA GLU A 74 18.53 11.93 6.68
C GLU A 74 19.62 12.08 5.60
N GLU A 75 19.22 12.41 4.37
CA GLU A 75 20.14 12.51 3.23
C GLU A 75 21.21 13.60 3.38
N PHE A 76 21.02 14.53 4.31
CA PHE A 76 21.90 15.65 4.62
C PHE A 76 22.46 15.61 6.04
N ASP A 77 22.26 14.50 6.75
CA ASP A 77 22.72 14.29 8.12
C ASP A 77 22.15 15.27 9.16
N ILE A 78 20.86 15.60 9.04
CA ILE A 78 20.19 16.60 9.88
C ILE A 78 19.01 15.98 10.62
N ASP A 79 19.05 15.98 11.96
CA ASP A 79 17.87 15.80 12.81
C ASP A 79 17.76 16.97 13.80
N ALA A 80 17.07 18.03 13.38
CA ALA A 80 16.87 19.21 14.23
C ALA A 80 15.64 19.04 15.11
N LYS A 81 15.81 19.05 16.43
CA LYS A 81 14.71 19.06 17.42
C LYS A 81 14.30 20.50 17.73
N ILE A 82 13.01 20.75 17.67
CA ILE A 82 12.41 22.08 17.74
C ILE A 82 11.46 22.05 18.93
N SER A 83 11.84 22.75 20.01
CA SER A 83 11.03 22.84 21.22
C SER A 83 10.30 24.18 21.28
N PRO A 84 9.08 24.22 21.84
CA PRO A 84 8.37 25.49 22.05
C PRO A 84 9.14 26.39 23.04
N ALA A 85 9.01 27.70 22.86
CA ALA A 85 9.61 28.73 23.72
C ALA A 85 11.16 28.70 23.81
N ARG A 86 11.84 28.22 22.75
CA ARG A 86 13.30 28.33 22.59
C ARG A 86 13.62 28.94 21.23
N ASP A 87 14.62 29.81 21.19
CA ASP A 87 15.10 30.45 19.95
C ASP A 87 16.22 29.67 19.26
N PHE A 88 16.59 28.51 19.81
CA PHE A 88 17.61 27.62 19.26
C PHE A 88 17.05 26.22 19.01
N VAL A 89 17.68 25.49 18.09
CA VAL A 89 17.40 24.09 17.79
C VAL A 89 18.58 23.22 18.16
N GLU A 90 18.28 22.01 18.63
CA GLU A 90 19.25 20.96 18.93
C GLU A 90 19.41 20.11 17.65
N VAL A 91 20.58 20.14 17.03
CA VAL A 91 20.83 19.41 15.77
C VAL A 91 21.65 18.17 16.06
N PHE A 92 21.04 17.00 15.84
CA PHE A 92 21.65 15.69 16.00
C PHE A 92 22.17 15.19 14.65
N SER A 93 23.31 14.46 14.68
CA SER A 93 23.77 13.68 13.54
C SER A 93 22.86 12.46 13.37
N THR A 94 22.48 12.17 12.13
CA THR A 94 21.73 10.96 11.76
C THR A 94 22.65 9.76 11.54
N LYS A 95 23.92 10.00 11.20
CA LYS A 95 24.95 8.96 11.05
C LYS A 95 25.41 8.42 12.39
N ASP A 96 25.57 9.30 13.38
CA ASP A 96 25.93 8.92 14.75
C ASP A 96 24.97 9.56 15.77
N PRO A 97 23.92 8.84 16.19
CA PRO A 97 22.95 9.36 17.15
C PRO A 97 23.50 9.43 18.58
N THR A 98 24.72 8.94 18.85
CA THR A 98 25.34 9.00 20.18
C THR A 98 26.12 10.30 20.40
N GLN A 99 26.41 11.04 19.34
CA GLN A 99 27.11 12.31 19.41
C GLN A 99 26.24 13.39 20.08
N GLU A 100 26.87 14.25 20.88
CA GLU A 100 26.17 15.39 21.48
C GLU A 100 25.64 16.34 20.40
N PRO A 101 24.38 16.80 20.52
CA PRO A 101 23.82 17.75 19.58
C PRO A 101 24.49 19.11 19.72
N TYR A 102 24.68 19.80 18.61
CA TYR A 102 25.07 21.21 18.65
C TYR A 102 23.83 22.11 18.63
N LEU A 103 23.94 23.26 19.29
CA LEU A 103 22.86 24.25 19.37
C LEU A 103 23.10 25.34 18.33
N THR A 104 22.06 25.68 17.55
CA THR A 104 22.11 26.80 16.61
C THR A 104 20.76 27.50 16.51
N GLN A 105 20.76 28.80 16.19
CA GLN A 105 19.55 29.55 15.82
C GLN A 105 19.23 29.42 14.32
N GLU A 106 20.27 29.24 13.50
CA GLU A 106 20.17 29.09 12.04
C GLU A 106 20.91 27.82 11.61
N LEU A 107 20.18 26.89 10.99
CA LEU A 107 20.75 25.69 10.41
C LEU A 107 21.16 25.98 8.96
N THR A 108 22.45 25.84 8.65
CA THR A 108 22.96 26.06 7.29
C THR A 108 23.47 24.78 6.68
N PHE A 109 23.05 24.47 5.45
CA PHE A 109 23.60 23.36 4.66
C PHE A 109 23.55 23.64 3.16
N ILE A 110 24.32 22.89 2.37
CA ILE A 110 24.36 23.00 0.91
C ILE A 110 23.43 21.93 0.31
N ALA A 111 22.50 22.34 -0.55
CA ALA A 111 21.55 21.46 -1.22
C ALA A 111 22.20 20.67 -2.38
N ARG A 112 23.09 19.75 -2.02
CA ARG A 112 23.83 18.88 -2.93
C ARG A 112 23.98 17.48 -2.36
N HIS A 113 23.65 16.46 -3.14
CA HIS A 113 23.92 15.06 -2.77
C HIS A 113 25.30 14.61 -3.22
N ASP A 114 25.79 13.51 -2.63
CA ASP A 114 27.06 12.90 -3.00
C ASP A 114 26.97 12.07 -4.29
N GLY A 115 28.01 12.15 -5.11
CA GLY A 115 28.19 11.34 -6.32
C GLY A 115 27.04 11.45 -7.33
N LEU A 116 26.61 10.30 -7.87
CA LEU A 116 25.55 10.22 -8.88
C LEU A 116 24.16 10.63 -8.35
N LYS A 117 23.93 10.54 -7.03
CA LYS A 117 22.66 10.94 -6.43
C LYS A 117 22.37 12.41 -6.66
N ASN A 118 23.41 13.24 -6.84
CA ASN A 118 23.28 14.66 -7.14
C ASN A 118 22.57 14.98 -8.47
N TYR A 119 22.51 14.00 -9.37
CA TYR A 119 21.87 14.14 -10.68
C TYR A 119 20.56 13.37 -10.74
N LEU A 120 20.43 12.28 -10.00
CA LEU A 120 19.27 11.41 -10.02
C LEU A 120 18.23 11.79 -8.97
N VAL A 121 18.67 12.08 -7.74
CA VAL A 121 17.79 12.40 -6.62
C VAL A 121 17.58 13.91 -6.57
N SER A 122 16.36 14.32 -6.93
CA SER A 122 15.94 15.73 -6.92
C SER A 122 14.86 16.02 -5.88
N LYS A 123 14.49 15.02 -5.08
CA LYS A 123 13.43 15.11 -4.08
C LYS A 123 13.83 14.35 -2.83
N SER A 124 14.00 15.07 -1.74
CA SER A 124 14.20 14.55 -0.40
C SER A 124 12.97 14.87 0.45
N ASN A 125 12.54 13.97 1.33
CA ASN A 125 11.42 14.26 2.23
C ASN A 125 11.97 14.53 3.62
N TYR A 126 11.70 15.73 4.17
CA TYR A 126 11.95 15.99 5.58
C TYR A 126 10.71 15.63 6.40
N LYS A 127 10.90 15.00 7.56
CA LYS A 127 9.82 14.44 8.39
C LYS A 127 9.88 14.99 9.82
N CYS A 128 8.85 14.70 10.60
CA CYS A 128 8.88 14.85 12.04
C CYS A 128 9.25 13.50 12.68
N HIS A 129 10.44 13.42 13.27
CA HIS A 129 10.94 12.26 14.02
C HIS A 129 10.44 12.26 15.49
N VAL A 130 10.12 13.44 16.03
CA VAL A 130 9.51 13.60 17.37
C VAL A 130 8.03 13.24 17.33
N TRP A 131 7.55 12.58 18.39
CA TRP A 131 6.13 12.29 18.56
C TRP A 131 5.36 13.53 19.04
N CYS A 132 4.80 14.30 18.11
CA CYS A 132 3.96 15.49 18.35
C CYS A 132 2.44 15.20 18.36
N GLY A 133 2.03 13.98 18.01
CA GLY A 133 0.64 13.55 18.00
C GLY A 133 0.36 12.27 17.19
N PRO A 134 -0.90 11.79 17.16
CA PRO A 134 -1.26 10.54 16.46
C PRO A 134 -0.98 10.54 14.96
N MET A 135 -0.96 11.73 14.33
CA MET A 135 -0.71 11.91 12.90
C MET A 135 0.70 12.45 12.59
N HIS A 136 1.64 12.38 13.54
CA HIS A 136 3.00 12.89 13.34
C HIS A 136 3.69 12.31 12.09
N ALA A 137 3.37 11.07 11.71
CA ALA A 137 3.92 10.41 10.52
C ALA A 137 3.56 11.13 9.20
N PHE A 138 2.46 11.88 9.18
CA PHE A 138 2.03 12.66 8.03
C PHE A 138 2.63 14.07 8.00
N GLU A 139 3.28 14.51 9.09
CA GLU A 139 3.99 15.79 9.18
C GLU A 139 5.32 15.74 8.44
N SER A 140 5.19 15.73 7.12
CA SER A 140 6.31 15.69 6.19
C SER A 140 6.22 16.85 5.22
N GLY A 141 7.39 17.34 4.83
CA GLY A 141 7.51 18.25 3.70
C GLY A 141 8.53 17.74 2.71
N LYS A 142 8.64 18.44 1.59
CA LYS A 142 9.46 18.03 0.45
C LYS A 142 10.52 19.08 0.19
N LEU A 143 11.79 18.68 0.17
CA LEU A 143 12.87 19.44 -0.41
C LEU A 143 13.01 19.02 -1.87
N ILE A 144 12.79 19.95 -2.80
CA ILE A 144 12.93 19.73 -4.25
C ILE A 144 14.16 20.48 -4.72
N ILE A 145 15.17 19.73 -5.13
CA ILE A 145 16.44 20.23 -5.66
C ILE A 145 16.32 20.21 -7.18
N LEU A 146 16.33 21.39 -7.80
CA LEU A 146 16.21 21.55 -9.23
C LEU A 146 17.56 21.33 -9.93
N PRO A 147 17.57 20.68 -11.11
CA PRO A 147 16.40 20.29 -11.90
C PRO A 147 15.95 18.85 -11.59
N ASN A 148 14.66 18.57 -11.75
CA ASN A 148 14.08 17.27 -11.43
C ASN A 148 14.20 16.29 -12.61
N THR A 149 15.32 15.56 -12.67
CA THR A 149 15.63 14.60 -13.73
C THR A 149 14.66 13.42 -13.77
N LEU A 150 14.36 12.82 -12.63
CA LEU A 150 13.45 11.69 -12.52
C LEU A 150 12.05 12.04 -13.01
N LEU A 151 11.57 13.26 -12.73
CA LEU A 151 10.29 13.73 -13.23
C LEU A 151 10.31 13.87 -14.75
N MET A 152 11.35 14.49 -15.32
CA MET A 152 11.48 14.63 -16.78
C MET A 152 11.61 13.28 -17.47
N PHE A 153 12.35 12.34 -16.87
CA PHE A 153 12.46 10.96 -17.36
C PHE A 153 11.11 10.26 -17.37
N SER A 154 10.36 10.35 -16.26
CA SER A 154 9.04 9.74 -16.13
C SER A 154 8.04 10.31 -17.15
N LEU A 155 8.00 11.64 -17.31
CA LEU A 155 7.15 12.30 -18.30
C LEU A 155 7.50 11.88 -19.73
N GLY A 156 8.79 11.77 -20.06
CA GLY A 156 9.24 11.27 -21.36
C GLY A 156 8.85 9.81 -21.61
N CYS A 157 8.97 8.93 -20.60
CA CYS A 157 8.52 7.55 -20.68
C CYS A 157 6.99 7.45 -20.90
N ILE A 158 6.19 8.26 -20.20
CA ILE A 158 4.74 8.33 -20.40
C ILE A 158 4.40 8.77 -21.82
N ALA A 159 5.08 9.80 -22.34
CA ALA A 159 4.93 10.23 -23.73
C ALA A 159 5.28 9.11 -24.72
N GLY A 160 6.32 8.32 -24.44
CA GLY A 160 6.68 7.15 -25.24
C GLY A 160 5.63 6.04 -25.24
N ILE A 161 5.06 5.72 -24.08
CA ILE A 161 3.94 4.77 -23.98
C ILE A 161 2.72 5.27 -24.76
N PHE A 162 2.41 6.56 -24.63
CA PHE A 162 1.29 7.18 -25.34
C PHE A 162 1.50 7.17 -26.87
N LEU A 163 2.71 7.45 -27.34
CA LEU A 163 3.08 7.39 -28.75
C LEU A 163 2.94 5.96 -29.30
N LEU A 164 3.41 4.95 -28.55
CA LEU A 164 3.24 3.55 -28.94
C LEU A 164 1.78 3.12 -28.99
N TRP A 165 0.96 3.60 -28.05
CA TRP A 165 -0.48 3.35 -28.06
C TRP A 165 -1.16 3.97 -29.29
N ILE A 166 -0.85 5.23 -29.63
CA ILE A 166 -1.32 5.88 -30.87
C ILE A 166 -0.87 5.09 -32.10
N ARG A 167 0.40 4.67 -32.15
CA ARG A 167 0.91 3.84 -33.25
C ARG A 167 0.13 2.53 -33.36
N GLY A 168 -0.21 1.90 -32.23
CA GLY A 168 -1.03 0.69 -32.17
C GLY A 168 -2.45 0.89 -32.72
N LEU A 169 -3.07 2.04 -32.45
CA LEU A 169 -4.37 2.41 -33.03
C LEU A 169 -4.27 2.64 -34.54
N LEU A 170 -3.28 3.41 -34.99
CA LEU A 170 -3.09 3.75 -36.40
C LEU A 170 -2.68 2.56 -37.27
N THR A 171 -1.98 1.58 -36.70
CA THR A 171 -1.56 0.36 -37.42
C THR A 171 -2.62 -0.73 -37.46
N GLY A 172 -3.80 -0.52 -36.84
CA GLY A 172 -4.96 -1.40 -36.96
C GLY A 172 -4.72 -2.86 -36.53
N LYS A 173 -3.60 -3.16 -35.87
CA LYS A 173 -3.28 -4.52 -35.42
C LYS A 173 -3.94 -4.80 -34.08
N THR A 174 -5.27 -4.90 -34.09
CA THR A 174 -5.97 -5.78 -33.15
C THR A 174 -5.66 -7.22 -33.54
N THR A 175 -4.46 -7.69 -33.24
CA THR A 175 -4.23 -9.14 -33.13
C THR A 175 -4.94 -9.61 -31.87
N ALA A 176 -6.28 -9.68 -31.94
CA ALA A 176 -7.06 -10.62 -31.14
C ALA A 176 -6.69 -12.02 -31.68
N ASN A 177 -5.48 -12.47 -31.34
CA ASN A 177 -5.16 -13.86 -31.46
C ASN A 177 -6.11 -14.57 -30.51
N ASN A 178 -7.13 -15.23 -31.06
CA ASN A 178 -7.82 -16.33 -30.42
C ASN A 178 -6.77 -17.43 -30.17
N ILE A 179 -5.94 -17.22 -29.15
CA ILE A 179 -5.17 -18.30 -28.57
C ILE A 179 -6.24 -19.19 -27.95
N LYS A 180 -6.56 -20.32 -28.59
CA LYS A 180 -7.14 -21.45 -27.88
C LYS A 180 -6.09 -21.81 -26.82
N GLU A 181 -6.21 -21.22 -25.64
CA GLU A 181 -5.42 -21.64 -24.49
C GLU A 181 -5.86 -23.06 -24.19
N GLU A 182 -5.06 -24.02 -24.65
CA GLU A 182 -5.14 -25.40 -24.23
C GLU A 182 -4.82 -25.42 -22.74
N TYR A 183 -5.87 -25.30 -21.91
CA TYR A 183 -5.75 -25.33 -20.46
C TYR A 183 -5.06 -26.63 -20.06
N ARG A 184 -3.79 -26.52 -19.69
CA ARG A 184 -2.99 -27.68 -19.30
C ARG A 184 -3.39 -28.05 -17.88
N ASP A 185 -4.08 -29.17 -17.73
CA ASP A 185 -4.42 -29.69 -16.39
C ASP A 185 -3.15 -30.08 -15.63
N LEU A 186 -2.72 -29.19 -14.73
CA LEU A 186 -1.56 -29.39 -13.86
C LEU A 186 -1.81 -30.48 -12.81
N THR A 187 -3.07 -30.82 -12.53
CA THR A 187 -3.46 -31.83 -11.53
C THR A 187 -3.47 -33.25 -12.09
N GLY A 188 -3.58 -33.41 -13.41
CA GLY A 188 -3.54 -34.71 -14.09
C GLY A 188 -2.17 -35.35 -14.12
N LYS A 189 -1.08 -34.56 -14.20
CA LYS A 189 0.30 -35.09 -14.29
C LYS A 189 0.92 -35.43 -12.93
N ASN A 190 0.56 -34.72 -11.86
CA ASN A 190 1.17 -34.88 -10.54
C ASN A 190 0.11 -35.27 -9.49
N GLY A 191 -0.04 -36.56 -9.21
CA GLY A 191 -1.00 -37.07 -8.21
C GLY A 191 -0.81 -36.49 -6.80
N ILE A 192 0.41 -36.04 -6.47
CA ILE A 192 0.72 -35.34 -5.21
C ILE A 192 0.03 -33.97 -5.16
N LEU A 193 0.09 -33.20 -6.24
CA LEU A 193 -0.54 -31.87 -6.31
C LEU A 193 -2.06 -31.99 -6.13
N LYS A 194 -2.67 -32.99 -6.78
CA LYS A 194 -4.09 -33.31 -6.62
C LYS A 194 -4.42 -33.69 -5.18
N LYS A 195 -3.59 -34.50 -4.52
CA LYS A 195 -3.77 -34.92 -3.12
C LYS A 195 -3.63 -33.75 -2.14
N ILE A 196 -2.71 -32.83 -2.38
CA ILE A 196 -2.51 -31.61 -1.59
C ILE A 196 -3.70 -30.67 -1.74
N LEU A 197 -4.12 -30.38 -2.99
CA LEU A 197 -5.23 -29.47 -3.29
C LEU A 197 -6.59 -30.02 -2.88
N SER A 198 -6.80 -31.35 -2.93
CA SER A 198 -8.04 -31.98 -2.46
C SER A 198 -8.03 -32.28 -0.96
N SER A 199 -6.91 -32.07 -0.26
CA SER A 199 -6.81 -32.35 1.17
C SER A 199 -7.55 -31.29 1.98
N ARG A 200 -8.52 -31.75 2.78
CA ARG A 200 -9.31 -30.91 3.67
C ARG A 200 -8.49 -30.38 4.85
N TRP A 201 -7.51 -31.16 5.29
CA TRP A 201 -6.62 -30.81 6.40
C TRP A 201 -5.79 -29.57 6.08
N LEU A 202 -5.31 -29.44 4.84
CA LEU A 202 -4.54 -28.29 4.42
C LEU A 202 -5.37 -27.01 4.55
N GLN A 203 -6.60 -27.02 4.04
CA GLN A 203 -7.48 -25.86 4.16
C GLN A 203 -7.75 -25.51 5.64
N ILE A 204 -8.05 -26.51 6.47
CA ILE A 204 -8.36 -26.30 7.91
C ILE A 204 -7.15 -25.76 8.67
N ILE A 205 -5.97 -26.36 8.51
CA ILE A 205 -4.74 -25.95 9.20
C ILE A 205 -4.39 -24.50 8.86
N VAL A 206 -4.38 -24.15 7.57
CA VAL A 206 -4.03 -22.78 7.15
C VAL A 206 -5.09 -21.77 7.59
N SER A 207 -6.38 -22.15 7.61
CA SER A 207 -7.46 -21.30 8.13
C SER A 207 -7.32 -21.07 9.64
N ILE A 208 -6.99 -22.11 10.42
CA ILE A 208 -6.76 -21.98 11.87
C ILE A 208 -5.54 -21.10 12.15
N LEU A 209 -4.46 -21.28 11.38
CA LEU A 209 -3.27 -20.42 11.50
C LEU A 209 -3.60 -18.95 11.21
N ALA A 210 -4.38 -18.69 10.15
CA ALA A 210 -4.85 -17.36 9.82
C ALA A 210 -5.77 -16.77 10.91
N MET A 211 -6.62 -17.59 11.52
CA MET A 211 -7.46 -17.20 12.65
C MET A 211 -6.63 -16.86 13.89
N MET A 212 -5.59 -17.64 14.20
CA MET A 212 -4.65 -17.36 15.28
C MET A 212 -3.93 -16.03 15.05
N MET A 213 -3.49 -15.76 13.81
CA MET A 213 -2.90 -14.47 13.45
C MET A 213 -3.88 -13.32 13.69
N ILE A 214 -5.12 -13.43 13.21
CA ILE A 214 -6.16 -12.41 13.42
C ILE A 214 -6.44 -12.19 14.91
N TYR A 215 -6.46 -13.25 15.71
CA TYR A 215 -6.64 -13.13 17.16
C TYR A 215 -5.51 -12.30 17.79
N ILE A 216 -4.25 -12.58 17.44
CA ILE A 216 -3.08 -11.79 17.88
C ILE A 216 -3.24 -10.33 17.44
N VAL A 217 -3.65 -10.09 16.18
CA VAL A 217 -3.89 -8.74 15.65
C VAL A 217 -4.95 -8.00 16.48
N ILE A 218 -6.06 -8.64 16.82
CA ILE A 218 -7.14 -8.02 17.61
C ILE A 218 -6.64 -7.63 19.00
N LEU A 219 -6.00 -8.57 19.71
CA LEU A 219 -5.50 -8.32 21.07
C LEU A 219 -4.47 -7.20 21.10
N THR A 220 -3.48 -7.27 20.22
CA THR A 220 -2.38 -6.29 20.17
C THR A 220 -2.86 -4.93 19.66
N SER A 221 -3.86 -4.88 18.76
CA SER A 221 -4.43 -3.61 18.29
C SER A 221 -5.27 -2.89 19.36
N LEU A 222 -6.03 -3.64 20.18
CA LEU A 222 -6.91 -3.06 21.20
C LEU A 222 -6.19 -2.73 22.51
N PHE A 223 -5.34 -3.65 22.98
CA PHE A 223 -4.67 -3.57 24.29
C PHE A 223 -3.18 -3.24 24.20
N GLY A 224 -2.58 -3.28 23.01
CA GLY A 224 -1.17 -2.96 22.81
C GLY A 224 -0.87 -1.46 22.79
N THR A 225 0.31 -1.12 22.25
CA THR A 225 0.80 0.27 22.24
C THR A 225 -0.09 1.17 21.40
N LYS A 226 -0.36 2.38 21.88
CA LYS A 226 -1.16 3.39 21.15
C LYS A 226 -0.45 3.93 19.89
N MET A 227 0.88 3.81 19.84
CA MET A 227 1.67 4.23 18.67
C MET A 227 1.58 3.15 17.58
N SER A 228 1.00 3.51 16.43
CA SER A 228 0.82 2.63 15.27
C SER A 228 2.11 1.92 14.83
N GLY A 229 3.21 2.67 14.68
CA GLY A 229 4.50 2.12 14.24
C GLY A 229 5.16 1.13 15.23
N ARG A 230 4.70 1.08 16.48
CA ARG A 230 5.17 0.12 17.51
C ARG A 230 4.12 -0.95 17.84
N ASN A 231 2.93 -0.84 17.25
CA ASN A 231 1.83 -1.76 17.51
C ASN A 231 1.96 -2.99 16.60
N LEU A 232 2.21 -4.15 17.20
CA LEU A 232 2.38 -5.41 16.47
C LEU A 232 1.15 -5.77 15.62
N GLY A 233 -0.06 -5.47 16.10
CA GLY A 233 -1.30 -5.82 15.39
C GLY A 233 -1.49 -5.02 14.12
N VAL A 234 -1.21 -3.72 14.18
CA VAL A 234 -1.24 -2.84 12.99
C VAL A 234 -0.16 -3.26 11.98
N LEU A 235 1.05 -3.55 12.44
CA LEU A 235 2.14 -4.04 11.60
C LEU A 235 1.76 -5.35 10.89
N LEU A 236 1.29 -6.34 11.65
CA LEU A 236 0.92 -7.65 11.10
C LEU A 236 -0.24 -7.56 10.10
N MET A 237 -1.28 -6.79 10.41
CA MET A 237 -2.48 -6.70 9.56
C MET A 237 -2.25 -5.88 8.29
N TRP A 238 -1.61 -4.72 8.42
CA TRP A 238 -1.57 -3.74 7.33
C TRP A 238 -0.23 -3.69 6.60
N ALA A 239 0.89 -4.03 7.25
CA ALA A 239 2.17 -4.12 6.58
C ALA A 239 2.39 -5.54 6.06
N VAL A 240 2.40 -6.56 6.95
CA VAL A 240 2.76 -7.93 6.57
C VAL A 240 1.66 -8.61 5.77
N TRP A 241 0.44 -8.69 6.32
CA TRP A 241 -0.66 -9.43 5.71
C TRP A 241 -1.17 -8.79 4.43
N LEU A 242 -1.40 -7.47 4.43
CA LEU A 242 -1.85 -6.78 3.23
C LEU A 242 -0.80 -6.85 2.11
N PHE A 243 0.50 -6.72 2.43
CA PHE A 243 1.56 -6.92 1.44
C PHE A 243 1.53 -8.34 0.88
N LEU A 244 1.50 -9.36 1.74
CA LEU A 244 1.42 -10.75 1.31
C LEU A 244 0.19 -10.99 0.43
N LEU A 245 -0.96 -10.42 0.80
CA LEU A 245 -2.20 -10.55 0.05
C LEU A 245 -2.11 -9.89 -1.33
N VAL A 246 -1.70 -8.62 -1.39
CA VAL A 246 -1.75 -7.82 -2.62
C VAL A 246 -0.56 -8.10 -3.54
N ALA A 247 0.64 -8.23 -3.00
CA ALA A 247 1.86 -8.40 -3.79
C ALA A 247 2.14 -9.86 -4.18
N VAL A 248 1.76 -10.83 -3.34
CA VAL A 248 2.12 -12.25 -3.57
C VAL A 248 0.88 -13.09 -3.90
N LEU A 249 -0.13 -13.09 -3.03
CA LEU A 249 -1.25 -14.03 -3.15
C LEU A 249 -2.20 -13.68 -4.28
N THR A 250 -2.52 -12.40 -4.47
CA THR A 250 -3.47 -11.98 -5.49
C THR A 250 -2.96 -12.22 -6.92
N PRO A 251 -1.70 -11.87 -7.26
CA PRO A 251 -1.16 -12.11 -8.61
C PRO A 251 -0.91 -13.59 -8.92
N LEU A 252 -0.49 -14.39 -7.94
CA LEU A 252 -0.08 -15.79 -8.16
C LEU A 252 -1.20 -16.81 -7.91
N PHE A 253 -2.03 -16.57 -6.89
CA PHE A 253 -3.00 -17.55 -6.39
C PHE A 253 -4.47 -17.12 -6.55
N GLY A 254 -4.74 -15.87 -6.94
CA GLY A 254 -6.07 -15.37 -7.30
C GLY A 254 -7.14 -15.74 -6.27
N ARG A 255 -8.11 -16.59 -6.67
CA ARG A 255 -9.23 -17.03 -5.82
C ARG A 255 -8.87 -18.11 -4.80
N ILE A 256 -7.71 -18.76 -4.91
CA ILE A 256 -7.27 -19.79 -3.96
C ILE A 256 -7.17 -19.19 -2.55
N TRP A 257 -6.76 -17.93 -2.43
CA TRP A 257 -6.74 -17.25 -1.13
C TRP A 257 -8.11 -17.23 -0.41
N CYS A 258 -9.22 -17.20 -1.16
CA CYS A 258 -10.56 -17.23 -0.56
C CYS A 258 -10.87 -18.55 0.18
N THR A 259 -10.06 -19.61 0.01
CA THR A 259 -10.17 -20.85 0.80
C THR A 259 -9.44 -20.76 2.13
N ILE A 260 -8.43 -19.89 2.23
CA ILE A 260 -7.59 -19.63 3.40
C ILE A 260 -8.12 -18.46 4.24
N CYS A 261 -8.90 -17.58 3.61
CA CYS A 261 -9.42 -16.37 4.23
C CYS A 261 -10.11 -16.67 5.57
N PRO A 262 -9.64 -16.06 6.68
CA PRO A 262 -10.21 -16.30 8.02
C PRO A 262 -11.55 -15.59 8.24
N LEU A 263 -11.91 -14.57 7.44
CA LEU A 263 -13.13 -13.78 7.63
C LEU A 263 -14.44 -14.61 7.62
N PRO A 264 -14.68 -15.53 6.67
CA PRO A 264 -15.87 -16.37 6.69
C PRO A 264 -15.82 -17.54 7.68
N PHE A 265 -14.73 -17.73 8.44
CA PHE A 265 -14.51 -18.94 9.25
C PHE A 265 -15.67 -19.23 10.21
N PHE A 266 -16.07 -18.24 11.02
CA PHE A 266 -17.18 -18.41 11.96
C PHE A 266 -18.54 -18.58 11.26
N GLY A 267 -18.77 -17.86 10.15
CA GLY A 267 -19.98 -18.01 9.35
C GLY A 267 -20.11 -19.41 8.75
N ASP A 268 -19.03 -19.96 8.18
CA ASP A 268 -19.00 -21.33 7.65
C ASP A 268 -19.20 -22.36 8.77
N LEU A 269 -18.61 -22.14 9.95
CA LEU A 269 -18.77 -23.04 11.10
C LEU A 269 -20.22 -23.06 11.59
N LEU A 270 -20.85 -21.89 11.73
CA LEU A 270 -22.25 -21.77 12.12
C LEU A 270 -23.19 -22.41 11.09
N GLN A 271 -22.95 -22.15 9.80
CA GLN A 271 -23.80 -22.63 8.72
C GLN A 271 -23.66 -24.15 8.51
N ARG A 272 -22.45 -24.72 8.64
CA ARG A 272 -22.19 -26.16 8.46
C ARG A 272 -22.43 -26.99 9.73
N ARG A 273 -22.38 -26.35 10.92
CA ARG A 273 -22.43 -27.00 12.25
C ARG A 273 -21.40 -28.11 12.46
N SER A 274 -20.34 -28.14 11.65
CA SER A 274 -19.33 -29.18 11.64
C SER A 274 -18.06 -28.64 11.01
N PHE A 275 -16.91 -28.99 11.60
CA PHE A 275 -15.60 -28.58 11.12
C PHE A 275 -15.18 -29.31 9.84
N PHE A 276 -15.62 -30.56 9.65
CA PHE A 276 -15.11 -31.42 8.59
C PHE A 276 -16.08 -31.60 7.44
N ASN A 277 -17.29 -32.08 7.73
CA ASN A 277 -18.30 -32.40 6.75
C ASN A 277 -19.63 -31.74 7.11
N PRO A 278 -20.29 -31.03 6.17
CA PRO A 278 -21.66 -30.62 6.38
C PRO A 278 -22.54 -31.85 6.56
N LEU A 279 -23.56 -31.72 7.40
CA LEU A 279 -24.55 -32.78 7.62
C LEU A 279 -25.35 -33.01 6.32
N THR A 280 -25.59 -34.27 5.98
CA THR A 280 -26.41 -34.65 4.82
C THR A 280 -27.87 -34.26 5.07
N GLY A 281 -28.50 -33.56 4.12
CA GLY A 281 -29.90 -33.14 4.19
C GLY A 281 -30.24 -32.11 3.12
N LYS A 282 -31.52 -31.79 2.89
CA LYS A 282 -31.92 -30.84 1.85
C LYS A 282 -32.08 -29.42 2.40
N THR A 283 -31.43 -28.43 1.79
CA THR A 283 -31.66 -27.00 2.07
C THR A 283 -31.64 -26.23 0.75
N ASN A 284 -32.75 -25.58 0.38
CA ASN A 284 -32.89 -24.73 -0.82
C ASN A 284 -32.27 -25.32 -2.12
N GLY A 285 -32.45 -26.63 -2.35
CA GLY A 285 -31.92 -27.33 -3.54
C GLY A 285 -30.50 -27.86 -3.42
N LEU A 286 -29.85 -27.73 -2.27
CA LEU A 286 -28.54 -28.32 -1.95
C LEU A 286 -28.71 -29.65 -1.20
N ASN A 287 -27.79 -30.59 -1.42
CA ASN A 287 -27.76 -31.92 -0.75
C ASN A 287 -27.19 -31.91 0.68
N ASN A 288 -26.89 -30.73 1.21
CA ASN A 288 -26.37 -30.53 2.56
C ASN A 288 -27.34 -29.69 3.40
N ARG A 289 -27.46 -30.05 4.69
CA ARG A 289 -28.25 -29.31 5.67
C ARG A 289 -27.44 -28.12 6.19
N PHE A 290 -27.85 -26.93 5.80
CA PHE A 290 -27.24 -25.68 6.26
C PHE A 290 -28.12 -25.00 7.30
N PHE A 291 -27.51 -24.41 8.32
CA PHE A 291 -28.18 -23.61 9.33
C PHE A 291 -28.29 -22.15 8.87
N GLY A 292 -29.47 -21.54 9.04
CA GLY A 292 -29.73 -20.14 8.67
C GLY A 292 -30.95 -19.97 7.77
N LEU A 293 -31.34 -18.73 7.54
CA LEU A 293 -32.50 -18.35 6.71
C LEU A 293 -32.28 -18.65 5.22
N SER A 294 -31.02 -18.76 4.79
CA SER A 294 -30.63 -19.12 3.42
C SER A 294 -31.33 -18.29 2.33
N LEU A 295 -31.53 -16.99 2.60
CA LEU A 295 -32.18 -16.06 1.67
C LEU A 295 -31.30 -15.80 0.45
N LYS A 296 -31.93 -15.67 -0.72
CA LYS A 296 -31.22 -15.29 -1.94
C LYS A 296 -30.85 -13.81 -1.89
N TRP A 297 -29.66 -13.48 -2.39
CA TRP A 297 -29.22 -12.09 -2.50
C TRP A 297 -30.08 -11.35 -3.53
N PRO A 298 -30.60 -10.14 -3.21
CA PRO A 298 -31.48 -9.38 -4.10
C PRO A 298 -30.80 -9.10 -5.46
N ALA A 299 -31.58 -9.22 -6.54
CA ALA A 299 -31.05 -9.12 -7.91
C ALA A 299 -30.41 -7.75 -8.21
N VAL A 300 -30.96 -6.67 -7.64
CA VAL A 300 -30.48 -5.29 -7.83
C VAL A 300 -29.05 -5.09 -7.30
N LEU A 301 -28.69 -5.76 -6.20
CA LEU A 301 -27.38 -5.63 -5.54
C LEU A 301 -26.36 -6.67 -6.03
N ARG A 302 -26.64 -7.39 -7.13
CA ARG A 302 -25.73 -8.42 -7.66
C ARG A 302 -24.55 -7.85 -8.46
N ASN A 303 -24.58 -6.55 -8.74
CA ASN A 303 -23.54 -5.87 -9.51
C ASN A 303 -22.23 -5.70 -8.71
N ASN A 304 -21.15 -5.30 -9.39
CA ASN A 304 -19.86 -5.07 -8.72
C ASN A 304 -19.81 -3.73 -7.95
N TRP A 305 -20.82 -2.88 -8.10
CA TRP A 305 -20.84 -1.55 -7.46
C TRP A 305 -20.84 -1.64 -5.95
N THR A 306 -21.55 -2.60 -5.35
CA THR A 306 -21.55 -2.78 -3.89
C THR A 306 -20.14 -3.04 -3.35
N LYS A 307 -19.35 -3.86 -4.04
CA LYS A 307 -17.95 -4.16 -3.67
C LYS A 307 -17.06 -2.93 -3.84
N LEU A 308 -17.26 -2.19 -4.92
CA LEU A 308 -16.49 -0.98 -5.21
C LEU A 308 -16.77 0.13 -4.19
N ILE A 309 -18.04 0.38 -3.84
CA ILE A 309 -18.44 1.38 -2.84
C ILE A 309 -17.84 1.03 -1.49
N PHE A 310 -17.96 -0.23 -1.06
CA PHE A 310 -17.38 -0.67 0.22
C PHE A 310 -15.86 -0.57 0.22
N PHE A 311 -15.21 -0.91 -0.90
CA PHE A 311 -13.77 -0.71 -1.09
C PHE A 311 -13.39 0.77 -1.02
N MET A 312 -14.13 1.67 -1.68
CA MET A 312 -13.87 3.11 -1.68
C MET A 312 -14.02 3.71 -0.28
N ILE A 313 -15.03 3.29 0.49
CA ILE A 313 -15.18 3.71 1.89
C ILE A 313 -13.95 3.27 2.70
N LEU A 314 -13.57 1.99 2.61
CA LEU A 314 -12.42 1.45 3.32
C LEU A 314 -11.11 2.16 2.90
N ALA A 315 -10.94 2.44 1.61
CA ALA A 315 -9.79 3.16 1.08
C ALA A 315 -9.74 4.62 1.55
N THR A 316 -10.89 5.30 1.63
CA THR A 316 -10.98 6.71 2.06
C THR A 316 -10.55 6.87 3.52
N PHE A 317 -10.92 5.92 4.37
CA PHE A 317 -10.56 5.93 5.79
C PHE A 317 -9.26 5.16 6.09
N SER A 318 -8.50 4.73 5.08
CA SER A 318 -7.30 3.90 5.23
C SER A 318 -6.25 4.50 6.16
N THR A 319 -6.00 5.80 6.07
CA THR A 319 -5.04 6.51 6.91
C THR A 319 -5.43 6.45 8.38
N THR A 320 -6.70 6.67 8.70
CA THR A 320 -7.23 6.61 10.07
C THR A 320 -7.14 5.19 10.65
N MET A 321 -7.42 4.17 9.83
CA MET A 321 -7.31 2.77 10.25
C MET A 321 -5.89 2.39 10.64
N VAL A 322 -4.91 2.80 9.83
CA VAL A 322 -3.49 2.50 10.08
C VAL A 322 -2.94 3.38 11.20
N ALA A 323 -3.33 4.65 11.29
CA ALA A 323 -2.79 5.59 12.28
C ALA A 323 -3.24 5.29 13.71
N ASN A 324 -4.45 4.74 13.90
CA ASN A 324 -5.00 4.45 15.22
C ASN A 324 -5.22 2.93 15.43
N PRO A 325 -4.39 2.27 16.26
CA PRO A 325 -4.51 0.84 16.52
C PRO A 325 -5.89 0.38 17.01
N LYS A 326 -6.56 1.18 17.85
CA LYS A 326 -7.88 0.81 18.36
C LYS A 326 -8.92 0.72 17.23
N VAL A 327 -8.85 1.66 16.28
CA VAL A 327 -9.73 1.69 15.10
C VAL A 327 -9.45 0.48 14.22
N SER A 328 -8.17 0.15 13.99
CA SER A 328 -7.78 -1.07 13.28
C SER A 328 -8.39 -2.33 13.91
N GLY A 329 -8.24 -2.51 15.23
CA GLY A 329 -8.78 -3.67 15.95
C GLY A 329 -10.31 -3.78 15.83
N LEU A 330 -11.03 -2.67 15.99
CA LEU A 330 -12.48 -2.62 15.85
C LEU A 330 -12.94 -2.98 14.42
N ILE A 331 -12.21 -2.53 13.40
CA ILE A 331 -12.54 -2.83 12.01
C ILE A 331 -12.27 -4.28 11.66
N VAL A 332 -11.18 -4.87 12.17
CA VAL A 332 -10.91 -6.31 12.00
C VAL A 332 -12.03 -7.13 12.65
N ILE A 333 -12.49 -6.75 13.85
CA ILE A 333 -13.65 -7.39 14.51
C ILE A 333 -14.90 -7.25 13.64
N PHE A 334 -15.19 -6.05 13.12
CA PHE A 334 -16.33 -5.81 12.24
C PHE A 334 -16.27 -6.68 10.97
N LEU A 335 -15.09 -6.83 10.38
CA LEU A 335 -14.85 -7.68 9.21
C LEU A 335 -15.02 -9.19 9.50
N ILE A 336 -15.12 -9.62 10.76
CA ILE A 336 -15.45 -11.00 11.15
C ILE A 336 -16.94 -11.11 11.49
N ILE A 337 -17.49 -10.13 12.22
CA ILE A 337 -18.90 -10.13 12.66
C ILE A 337 -19.84 -10.02 11.45
N VAL A 338 -19.59 -9.10 10.52
CA VAL A 338 -20.48 -8.88 9.37
C VAL A 338 -20.63 -10.13 8.49
N PRO A 339 -19.55 -10.79 8.04
CA PRO A 339 -19.69 -12.03 7.28
C PRO A 339 -20.39 -13.14 8.08
N THR A 340 -20.18 -13.19 9.40
CA THR A 340 -20.81 -14.18 10.28
C THR A 340 -22.31 -13.98 10.36
N ILE A 341 -22.78 -12.75 10.58
CA ILE A 341 -24.21 -12.41 10.56
C ILE A 341 -24.80 -12.69 9.18
N MET A 342 -24.09 -12.29 8.12
CA MET A 342 -24.56 -12.51 6.76
C MET A 342 -24.67 -13.98 6.38
N ALA A 343 -23.79 -14.84 6.88
CA ALA A 343 -23.85 -16.28 6.64
C ALA A 343 -25.08 -16.95 7.29
N VAL A 344 -25.64 -16.33 8.34
CA VAL A 344 -26.88 -16.81 8.98
C VAL A 344 -28.13 -16.36 8.21
N ILE A 345 -28.10 -15.16 7.61
CA ILE A 345 -29.26 -14.57 6.91
C ILE A 345 -29.33 -15.01 5.44
N TRP A 346 -28.23 -14.93 4.71
CA TRP A 346 -28.17 -15.19 3.27
C TRP A 346 -27.57 -16.56 2.95
N GLU A 347 -27.76 -16.98 1.70
CA GLU A 347 -27.19 -18.23 1.21
C GLU A 347 -25.65 -18.20 1.14
N LEU A 348 -25.03 -19.20 1.76
CA LEU A 348 -23.60 -19.52 1.63
C LEU A 348 -22.71 -18.28 1.96
N ARG A 349 -21.56 -18.18 1.29
CA ARG A 349 -20.60 -17.06 1.46
C ARG A 349 -21.06 -15.79 0.70
N ALA A 350 -22.25 -15.28 1.00
CA ALA A 350 -22.82 -14.09 0.37
C ALA A 350 -21.91 -12.84 0.51
N PHE A 351 -21.36 -12.60 1.71
CA PHE A 351 -20.41 -11.51 1.94
C PHE A 351 -19.22 -11.58 0.99
N CYS A 352 -18.59 -12.76 0.87
CA CYS A 352 -17.41 -12.96 0.04
C CYS A 352 -17.70 -12.72 -1.45
N ARG A 353 -18.93 -13.00 -1.89
CA ARG A 353 -19.33 -12.88 -3.30
C ARG A 353 -19.76 -11.46 -3.68
N TYR A 354 -20.47 -10.76 -2.80
CA TYR A 354 -21.16 -9.51 -3.15
C TYR A 354 -20.66 -8.25 -2.43
N ILE A 355 -19.95 -8.37 -1.29
CA ILE A 355 -19.53 -7.21 -0.48
C ILE A 355 -18.03 -7.12 -0.30
N CYS A 356 -17.33 -8.26 -0.18
CA CYS A 356 -15.91 -8.29 0.20
C CYS A 356 -15.04 -7.35 -0.66
N PRO A 357 -14.37 -6.35 -0.05
CA PRO A 357 -13.62 -5.33 -0.80
C PRO A 357 -12.41 -5.93 -1.53
N ILE A 358 -11.83 -6.99 -0.99
CA ILE A 358 -10.67 -7.69 -1.57
C ILE A 358 -11.02 -8.30 -2.95
N SER A 359 -12.29 -8.68 -3.15
CA SER A 359 -12.75 -9.25 -4.42
C SER A 359 -12.66 -8.28 -5.60
N VAL A 360 -12.61 -6.96 -5.34
CA VAL A 360 -12.38 -5.92 -6.36
C VAL A 360 -11.02 -6.11 -7.01
N PHE A 361 -9.99 -6.46 -6.23
CA PHE A 361 -8.65 -6.74 -6.73
C PHE A 361 -8.55 -8.14 -7.33
N ILE A 362 -9.07 -9.16 -6.65
CA ILE A 362 -8.94 -10.57 -7.10
C ILE A 362 -9.69 -10.80 -8.43
N GLY A 363 -10.81 -10.12 -8.68
CA GLY A 363 -11.65 -10.33 -9.87
C GLY A 363 -10.89 -10.22 -11.19
N PRO A 364 -10.20 -9.11 -11.47
CA PRO A 364 -9.34 -8.94 -12.65
C PRO A 364 -8.22 -9.98 -12.74
N PHE A 365 -7.45 -10.20 -11.66
CA PHE A 365 -6.34 -11.17 -11.68
C PHE A 365 -6.82 -12.61 -11.92
N ALA A 366 -7.97 -12.99 -11.38
CA ALA A 366 -8.55 -14.31 -11.63
C ALA A 366 -8.99 -14.53 -13.09
N ARG A 367 -9.21 -13.46 -13.87
CA ARG A 367 -9.48 -13.56 -15.32
C ARG A 367 -8.21 -13.59 -16.16
N MET A 368 -7.09 -13.11 -15.61
CA MET A 368 -5.77 -13.08 -16.25
C MET A 368 -4.88 -14.24 -15.80
N SER A 369 -5.29 -14.97 -14.76
CA SER A 369 -4.64 -16.20 -14.32
C SER A 369 -4.80 -17.25 -15.42
N PRO A 370 -3.70 -17.91 -15.84
CA PRO A 370 -3.72 -18.95 -16.86
C PRO A 370 -4.57 -20.16 -16.47
#